data_AF-A0AA92X724-F1
#
_entry.id   AF-A0AA92X724-F1
#
_cell.length_a   1.000
_cell.length_b   1.000
_cell.length_c   1.000
_cell.angle_alpha   90.00
_cell.angle_beta   90.00
_cell.angle_gamma   90.00
#
_symmetry.space_group_name_H-M   'P 1'
#
loop_
_entity.id
_entity.type
_entity.pdbx_description
1 polymer ?
#
loop_
_entity_poly.entity_id
_entity_poly.type
_entity_poly.pdbx_seq_one_letter_code
_entity_poly.pdbx_strand_id
1 'polypeptide(L)'
;MLLLRARTETIKNITFFADDSDDNQFWYLPGDIHIAQQGERPVFSLIKYTGDGSDQQGGYINFEVNTAIDEAVLDSAFNEYLRKLKVDPKTARKAQVPYDKGTVNFFVLDAKSTNGELISAPCPSLFGNNSAIFSAKLTPQQAVILEAAFNQAQAPAAVAYNLSFTGITPALKVEVEAQFDSLYKEFDLKFGANIPIPVETPASFWLGFDSVIKKLQQDQKLVIKVTESMPSEEEAKEKEWALQFVKEEILKSFFSASLKLNDDSNTQAKSASDSILDSLISSNKKEGEEGGKGGLFPSASLEIKLVRIEETKSLNFNYTSSKALSQSAVPQNFIGSDILHAQKVAPYFIEVNVNDPFFQKIDFTVLGPDSFEEYGIKAATFSLTYNQKIYTAEPFLADDGKWSKAISRSSNKDELFQIQSEFVFKSAASSGWEGRSSYQLPSQSASTLLNLDPAAMLTFNEIAIFLDRKFSWENYNQVIVELDYIDDKLSRKTKKYPFSQDNSDSKTFKYRCPTETPWVVNYKITYLLVGGETVKRDGSENPPAIVIPNLA
;
A
#
# COMPACT_ATOMS: atom_id res chain seq x y z
N MET A 1 9.27 45.32 5.66
CA MET A 1 8.58 44.22 6.38
C MET A 1 7.09 44.35 6.15
N LEU A 2 6.34 43.24 6.08
CA LEU A 2 4.90 43.32 5.84
C LEU A 2 4.16 44.00 7.00
N LEU A 3 3.29 44.94 6.67
CA LEU A 3 2.49 45.73 7.61
C LEU A 3 1.16 45.00 7.89
N LEU A 4 0.95 44.65 9.15
CA LEU A 4 -0.26 44.01 9.63
C LEU A 4 -1.35 45.05 9.89
N ARG A 5 -2.60 44.69 9.54
CA ARG A 5 -3.84 45.46 9.78
C ARG A 5 -3.99 46.68 8.87
N ALA A 6 -3.06 47.63 8.93
CA ALA A 6 -3.11 48.82 8.10
C ALA A 6 -2.88 48.45 6.63
N ARG A 7 -3.68 49.06 5.74
CA ARG A 7 -3.65 48.79 4.29
C ARG A 7 -3.72 47.29 3.95
N THR A 8 -4.33 46.47 4.80
CA THR A 8 -4.52 45.03 4.58
C THR A 8 -5.90 44.78 3.99
N GLU A 9 -6.00 43.96 2.95
CA GLU A 9 -7.28 43.60 2.35
C GLU A 9 -7.26 42.22 1.71
N THR A 10 -8.38 41.50 1.78
CA THR A 10 -8.56 40.21 1.11
C THR A 10 -9.46 40.39 -0.12
N ILE A 11 -8.94 40.03 -1.30
CA ILE A 11 -9.65 40.11 -2.57
C ILE A 11 -9.49 38.76 -3.29
N LYS A 12 -10.61 38.16 -3.74
CA LYS A 12 -10.63 36.83 -4.38
C LYS A 12 -9.87 35.76 -3.57
N ASN A 13 -10.08 35.74 -2.25
CA ASN A 13 -9.40 34.84 -1.32
C ASN A 13 -7.86 34.97 -1.29
N ILE A 14 -7.32 36.11 -1.71
CA ILE A 14 -5.90 36.45 -1.60
C ILE A 14 -5.79 37.65 -0.66
N THR A 15 -5.02 37.51 0.41
CA THR A 15 -4.81 38.61 1.37
C THR A 15 -3.57 39.38 0.99
N PHE A 16 -3.71 40.70 0.82
CA PHE A 16 -2.63 41.62 0.48
C PHE A 16 -2.25 42.49 1.68
N PHE A 17 -0.95 42.76 1.81
CA PHE A 17 -0.36 43.63 2.82
C PHE A 17 0.55 44.65 2.13
N ALA A 18 0.63 45.87 2.67
CA ALA A 18 1.66 46.82 2.29
C ALA A 18 2.98 46.51 3.01
N ASP A 19 4.10 47.01 2.51
CA ASP A 19 5.35 47.05 3.28
C ASP A 19 5.37 48.27 4.24
N ASP A 20 6.03 48.14 5.38
CA ASP A 20 6.14 49.20 6.39
C ASP A 20 7.14 50.30 6.00
N SER A 21 8.11 49.98 5.15
CA SER A 21 9.21 50.88 4.80
C SER A 21 9.22 51.31 3.32
N ASP A 22 8.62 50.51 2.44
CA ASP A 22 8.59 50.75 0.99
C ASP A 22 7.15 50.85 0.47
N ASP A 23 6.69 52.08 0.21
CA ASP A 23 5.32 52.36 -0.28
C ASP A 23 4.96 51.69 -1.61
N ASN A 24 5.96 51.17 -2.34
CA ASN A 24 5.76 50.46 -3.60
C ASN A 24 5.90 48.94 -3.47
N GLN A 25 6.22 48.40 -2.29
CA GLN A 25 6.31 46.96 -2.07
C GLN A 25 5.05 46.44 -1.39
N PHE A 26 4.51 45.35 -1.92
CA PHE A 26 3.31 44.69 -1.41
C PHE A 26 3.55 43.18 -1.27
N TRP A 27 2.84 42.58 -0.32
CA TRP A 27 2.92 41.17 0.01
C TRP A 27 1.57 40.50 -0.24
N TYR A 28 1.57 39.28 -0.77
CA TYR A 28 0.34 38.51 -0.94
C TYR A 28 0.42 37.15 -0.23
N LEU A 29 -0.71 36.73 0.32
CA LEU A 29 -0.93 35.48 1.01
C LEU A 29 -2.06 34.71 0.31
N PRO A 30 -1.77 33.57 -0.33
CA PRO A 30 -2.80 32.69 -0.89
C PRO A 30 -3.74 32.13 0.19
N GLY A 31 -5.06 32.14 -0.06
CA GLY A 31 -6.07 31.54 0.80
C GLY A 31 -6.50 30.13 0.40
N ASP A 32 -6.24 29.72 -0.84
CA ASP A 32 -6.61 28.41 -1.39
C ASP A 32 -5.41 27.48 -1.57
N ILE A 33 -5.68 26.17 -1.59
CA ILE A 33 -4.74 25.12 -1.98
C ILE A 33 -5.32 24.29 -3.12
N HIS A 34 -4.44 23.75 -3.94
CA HIS A 34 -4.79 22.93 -5.11
C HIS A 34 -3.84 21.73 -5.24
N ILE A 35 -4.26 20.71 -5.99
CA ILE A 35 -3.33 19.68 -6.46
C ILE A 35 -2.36 20.33 -7.43
N ALA A 36 -1.06 20.12 -7.21
CA ALA A 36 -0.02 20.67 -8.07
C ALA A 36 -0.18 20.11 -9.49
N GLN A 37 0.17 20.93 -10.48
CA GLN A 37 0.06 20.56 -11.89
C GLN A 37 1.42 20.64 -12.57
N GLN A 38 1.71 19.67 -13.45
CA GLN A 38 2.82 19.72 -14.38
C GLN A 38 2.27 19.96 -15.79
N GLY A 39 2.28 21.22 -16.23
CA GLY A 39 1.48 21.65 -17.37
C GLY A 39 -0.01 21.56 -17.03
N GLU A 40 -0.80 20.91 -17.87
CA GLU A 40 -2.25 20.69 -17.61
C GLU A 40 -2.54 19.38 -16.85
N ARG A 41 -1.51 18.67 -16.37
CA ARG A 41 -1.68 17.36 -15.73
C ARG A 41 -1.53 17.45 -14.21
N PRO A 42 -2.50 16.99 -13.41
CA PRO A 42 -2.37 16.94 -11.96
C PRO A 42 -1.28 15.95 -11.53
N VAL A 43 -0.50 16.31 -10.52
CA VAL A 43 0.47 15.43 -9.88
C VAL A 43 -0.27 14.57 -8.85
N PHE A 44 -0.86 13.49 -9.33
CA PHE A 44 -1.67 12.57 -8.53
C PHE A 44 -1.58 11.14 -9.09
N SER A 45 -1.57 10.15 -8.20
CA SER A 45 -1.67 8.73 -8.53
C SER A 45 -2.27 7.96 -7.37
N LEU A 46 -3.29 7.15 -7.65
CA LEU A 46 -3.87 6.17 -6.75
C LEU A 46 -3.72 4.78 -7.36
N ILE A 47 -2.96 3.92 -6.68
CA ILE A 47 -2.87 2.50 -7.01
C ILE A 47 -3.76 1.76 -6.03
N LYS A 48 -4.81 1.10 -6.51
CA LYS A 48 -5.65 0.21 -5.72
C LYS A 48 -5.18 -1.21 -5.97
N TYR A 49 -4.91 -1.98 -4.92
CA TYR A 49 -4.60 -3.40 -5.06
C TYR A 49 -5.68 -4.27 -4.44
N THR A 50 -6.06 -5.32 -5.19
CA THR A 50 -7.13 -6.26 -4.83
C THR A 50 -6.57 -7.67 -4.77
N GLY A 51 -6.86 -8.38 -3.69
CA GLY A 51 -6.42 -9.75 -3.46
C GLY A 51 -7.42 -10.52 -2.60
N ASP A 52 -7.26 -11.84 -2.52
CA ASP A 52 -8.19 -12.71 -1.78
C ASP A 52 -7.89 -12.69 -0.28
N GLY A 53 -6.64 -12.42 0.11
CA GLY A 53 -6.21 -12.25 1.50
C GLY A 53 -6.61 -10.91 2.12
N SER A 54 -6.84 -10.89 3.44
CA SER A 54 -7.21 -9.67 4.18
C SER A 54 -6.07 -8.62 4.24
N ASP A 55 -4.82 -9.04 4.11
CA ASP A 55 -3.62 -8.22 4.02
C ASP A 55 -3.23 -7.83 2.58
N GLN A 56 -3.95 -8.40 1.60
CA GLN A 56 -3.71 -8.24 0.16
C GLN A 56 -4.63 -7.20 -0.50
N GLN A 57 -5.33 -6.41 0.32
CA GLN A 57 -6.25 -5.37 -0.12
C GLN A 57 -5.81 -4.01 0.42
N GLY A 58 -6.03 -2.95 -0.36
CA GLY A 58 -5.68 -1.59 0.05
C GLY A 58 -5.32 -0.71 -1.13
N GLY A 59 -4.48 0.28 -0.87
CA GLY A 59 -3.98 1.14 -1.91
C GLY A 59 -2.68 1.84 -1.56
N TYR A 60 -2.17 2.60 -2.52
CA TYR A 60 -1.04 3.47 -2.36
C TYR A 60 -1.35 4.77 -3.10
N ILE A 61 -1.21 5.89 -2.41
CA ILE A 61 -1.47 7.22 -2.96
C ILE A 61 -0.18 8.01 -3.04
N ASN A 62 -0.01 8.76 -4.12
CA ASN A 62 1.04 9.75 -4.28
C ASN A 62 0.45 11.01 -4.91
N PHE A 63 0.63 12.16 -4.29
CA PHE A 63 0.18 13.44 -4.86
C PHE A 63 0.97 14.62 -4.32
N GLU A 64 0.93 15.74 -5.03
CA GLU A 64 1.49 16.99 -4.58
C GLU A 64 0.38 18.04 -4.47
N VAL A 65 0.45 18.86 -3.42
CA VAL A 65 -0.40 20.03 -3.22
C VAL A 65 0.44 21.27 -3.08
N ASN A 66 -0.10 22.42 -3.47
CA ASN A 66 0.57 23.70 -3.33
C ASN A 66 -0.43 24.85 -3.16
N THR A 67 0.08 26.04 -2.91
CA THR A 67 -0.67 27.31 -2.77
C THR A 67 -0.49 28.20 -4.01
N ALA A 68 -0.27 27.60 -5.19
CA ALA A 68 -0.09 28.36 -6.42
C ALA A 68 -1.37 29.11 -6.78
N ILE A 69 -1.23 30.35 -7.25
CA ILE A 69 -2.34 31.18 -7.73
C ILE A 69 -2.13 31.39 -9.23
N ASP A 70 -3.20 31.27 -10.02
CA ASP A 70 -3.19 31.67 -11.42
C ASP A 70 -2.75 33.14 -11.58
N GLU A 71 -1.78 33.40 -12.46
CA GLU A 71 -1.15 34.71 -12.58
C GLU A 71 -2.15 35.80 -13.01
N ALA A 72 -3.13 35.46 -13.86
CA ALA A 72 -4.16 36.41 -14.28
C ALA A 72 -5.14 36.74 -13.14
N VAL A 73 -5.46 35.76 -12.30
CA VAL A 73 -6.27 35.97 -11.09
C VAL A 73 -5.52 36.85 -10.09
N LEU A 74 -4.24 36.56 -9.84
CA LEU A 74 -3.39 37.33 -8.94
C LEU A 74 -3.25 38.77 -9.41
N ASP A 75 -2.95 38.99 -10.70
CA ASP A 75 -2.82 40.33 -11.28
C ASP A 75 -4.12 41.11 -11.22
N SER A 76 -5.26 40.46 -11.51
CA SER A 76 -6.56 41.10 -11.42
C SER A 76 -6.89 41.51 -9.98
N ALA A 77 -6.66 40.65 -8.99
CA ALA A 77 -6.90 40.95 -7.58
C ALA A 77 -5.95 42.02 -7.04
N PHE A 78 -4.67 41.96 -7.42
CA PHE A 78 -3.67 42.94 -7.03
C PHE A 78 -3.99 44.34 -7.58
N ASN A 79 -4.39 44.43 -8.86
CA ASN A 79 -4.80 45.71 -9.44
C ASN A 79 -6.05 46.30 -8.77
N GLU A 80 -6.99 45.46 -8.33
CA GLU A 80 -8.16 45.91 -7.57
C GLU A 80 -7.74 46.48 -6.21
N TYR A 81 -6.85 45.78 -5.50
CA TYR A 81 -6.29 46.22 -4.23
C TYR A 81 -5.57 47.57 -4.35
N LEU A 82 -4.71 47.73 -5.36
CA LEU A 82 -3.99 48.99 -5.59
C LEU A 82 -4.92 50.17 -5.91
N ARG A 83 -6.02 49.92 -6.63
CA ARG A 83 -7.04 50.95 -6.90
C ARG A 83 -7.69 51.46 -5.62
N LYS A 84 -7.97 50.57 -4.66
CA LYS A 84 -8.54 50.94 -3.35
C LYS A 84 -7.56 51.78 -2.53
N LEU A 85 -6.27 51.47 -2.62
CA LEU A 85 -5.19 52.25 -2.01
C LEU A 85 -4.78 53.52 -2.78
N LYS A 86 -5.35 53.74 -3.98
CA LYS A 86 -4.98 54.84 -4.89
C LYS A 86 -3.49 54.85 -5.27
N VAL A 87 -2.89 53.67 -5.43
CA VAL A 87 -1.48 53.48 -5.84
C VAL A 87 -1.41 53.18 -7.35
N ASP A 88 -0.40 53.73 -8.04
CA ASP A 88 -0.18 53.43 -9.47
C ASP A 88 0.36 51.99 -9.64
N PRO A 89 -0.34 51.11 -10.37
CA PRO A 89 0.13 49.76 -10.65
C PRO A 89 1.51 49.67 -11.31
N LYS A 90 1.96 50.72 -12.00
CA LYS A 90 3.27 50.72 -12.69
C LYS A 90 4.46 50.78 -11.74
N THR A 91 4.28 51.32 -10.53
CA THR A 91 5.36 51.45 -9.55
C THR A 91 5.34 50.34 -8.51
N ALA A 92 4.20 49.65 -8.36
CA ALA A 92 3.96 48.62 -7.37
C ALA A 92 4.65 47.28 -7.71
N ARG A 93 5.32 46.71 -6.71
CA ARG A 93 5.91 45.36 -6.73
C ARG A 93 5.12 44.46 -5.78
N LYS A 94 4.92 43.21 -6.17
CA LYS A 94 4.30 42.18 -5.34
C LYS A 94 5.28 41.03 -5.10
N ALA A 95 5.32 40.54 -3.86
CA ALA A 95 6.03 39.33 -3.47
C ALA A 95 5.14 38.49 -2.56
N GLN A 96 5.38 37.18 -2.49
CA GLN A 96 4.66 36.34 -1.55
C GLN A 96 5.13 36.60 -0.11
N VAL A 97 4.24 36.47 0.86
CA VAL A 97 4.58 36.53 2.27
C VAL A 97 5.66 35.48 2.60
N PRO A 98 6.79 35.87 3.24
CA PRO A 98 7.79 34.94 3.70
C PRO A 98 7.27 34.19 4.94
N TYR A 99 7.33 32.86 4.90
CA TYR A 99 6.91 32.01 6.02
C TYR A 99 8.09 31.65 6.91
N ASP A 100 7.89 31.72 8.22
CA ASP A 100 8.89 31.38 9.22
C ASP A 100 8.90 29.88 9.52
N LYS A 101 7.71 29.26 9.54
CA LYS A 101 7.47 27.84 9.84
C LYS A 101 6.23 27.36 9.11
N GLY A 102 6.15 26.05 8.88
CA GLY A 102 4.90 25.46 8.46
C GLY A 102 4.85 23.94 8.48
N THR A 103 3.62 23.42 8.55
CA THR A 103 3.29 22.01 8.42
C THR A 103 2.13 21.85 7.45
N VAL A 104 2.05 20.70 6.78
CA VAL A 104 0.88 20.33 5.97
C VAL A 104 0.40 18.98 6.44
N ASN A 105 -0.89 18.82 6.65
CA ASN A 105 -1.48 17.56 7.10
C ASN A 105 -2.48 17.06 6.07
N PHE A 106 -2.45 15.75 5.82
CA PHE A 106 -3.42 15.06 4.99
C PHE A 106 -4.26 14.10 5.84
N PHE A 107 -5.58 14.25 5.74
CA PHE A 107 -6.57 13.50 6.51
C PHE A 107 -7.50 12.73 5.58
N VAL A 108 -7.88 11.53 6.00
CA VAL A 108 -8.96 10.75 5.39
C VAL A 108 -9.99 10.43 6.46
N LEU A 109 -11.26 10.78 6.22
CA LEU A 109 -12.34 10.50 7.15
C LEU A 109 -12.73 9.02 7.07
N ASP A 110 -12.66 8.29 8.17
CA ASP A 110 -13.20 6.93 8.25
C ASP A 110 -14.72 6.99 8.50
N ALA A 111 -15.48 6.20 7.75
CA ALA A 111 -16.93 6.04 7.96
C ALA A 111 -17.29 5.47 9.34
N LYS A 112 -16.34 4.84 10.05
CA LYS A 112 -16.55 4.22 11.37
C LYS A 112 -16.12 5.07 12.56
N SER A 113 -15.26 6.07 12.38
CA SER A 113 -14.85 7.00 13.43
C SER A 113 -15.17 8.42 13.04
N THR A 114 -15.88 9.13 13.90
CA THR A 114 -16.14 10.57 13.74
C THR A 114 -14.87 11.42 13.72
N ASN A 115 -13.68 10.83 13.92
CA ASN A 115 -12.37 11.47 13.82
C ASN A 115 -11.67 11.05 12.52
N GLY A 116 -11.25 12.01 11.70
CA GLY A 116 -10.41 11.74 10.52
C GLY A 116 -9.04 11.20 10.91
N GLU A 117 -8.52 10.25 10.15
CA GLU A 117 -7.21 9.65 10.40
C GLU A 117 -6.12 10.48 9.72
N LEU A 118 -5.11 10.90 10.49
CA LEU A 118 -3.92 11.55 9.96
C LEU A 118 -3.06 10.52 9.22
N ILE A 119 -2.91 10.70 7.91
CA ILE A 119 -2.15 9.78 7.06
C ILE A 119 -0.69 10.23 6.94
N SER A 120 -0.44 11.54 6.84
CA SER A 120 0.91 12.09 6.69
C SER A 120 0.97 13.58 7.03
N ALA A 121 2.14 14.03 7.49
CA ALA A 121 2.42 15.39 7.93
C ALA A 121 3.78 15.91 7.40
N PRO A 122 3.95 16.18 6.09
CA PRO A 122 5.18 16.74 5.55
C PRO A 122 5.40 18.20 5.96
N CYS A 123 6.67 18.62 5.94
CA CYS A 123 7.01 20.04 5.95
C CYS A 123 6.88 20.59 4.52
N PRO A 124 6.11 21.67 4.29
CA PRO A 124 6.06 22.30 2.97
C PRO A 124 7.41 22.92 2.63
N SER A 125 7.62 23.26 1.37
CA SER A 125 8.86 23.93 0.93
C SER A 125 9.13 25.28 1.60
N LEU A 126 8.10 25.93 2.17
CA LEU A 126 8.16 27.27 2.79
C LEU A 126 8.70 28.37 1.85
N PHE A 127 8.76 28.08 0.55
CA PHE A 127 9.24 28.98 -0.49
C PHE A 127 8.45 28.74 -1.78
N GLY A 128 8.28 29.80 -2.58
CA GLY A 128 7.43 29.76 -3.77
C GLY A 128 6.02 29.27 -3.44
N ASN A 129 5.50 28.33 -4.24
CA ASN A 129 4.13 27.83 -4.10
C ASN A 129 3.89 26.94 -2.86
N ASN A 130 4.82 26.86 -1.90
CA ASN A 130 4.70 26.03 -0.71
C ASN A 130 4.39 24.55 -0.98
N SER A 131 4.87 23.99 -2.10
CA SER A 131 4.62 22.60 -2.46
C SER A 131 4.91 21.62 -1.33
N ALA A 132 4.03 20.64 -1.16
CA ALA A 132 4.16 19.49 -0.27
C ALA A 132 3.76 18.20 -0.99
N ILE A 133 4.59 17.17 -0.88
CA ILE A 133 4.39 15.87 -1.52
C ILE A 133 3.92 14.87 -0.46
N PHE A 134 2.85 14.14 -0.79
CA PHE A 134 2.22 13.14 0.04
C PHE A 134 2.38 11.76 -0.59
N SER A 135 2.87 10.81 0.19
CA SER A 135 2.96 9.42 -0.22
C SER A 135 2.64 8.51 0.95
N ALA A 136 1.65 7.62 0.79
CA ALA A 136 1.19 6.77 1.87
C ALA A 136 0.57 5.46 1.38
N LYS A 137 0.73 4.41 2.18
CA LYS A 137 -0.03 3.16 2.08
C LYS A 137 -1.41 3.38 2.70
N LEU A 138 -2.43 2.88 2.01
CA LEU A 138 -3.84 3.02 2.39
C LEU A 138 -4.41 1.68 2.85
N THR A 139 -5.29 1.73 3.84
CA THR A 139 -6.16 0.62 4.21
C THR A 139 -7.20 0.35 3.09
N PRO A 140 -7.85 -0.82 3.07
CA PRO A 140 -8.95 -1.09 2.13
C PRO A 140 -10.04 -0.02 2.16
N GLN A 141 -10.42 0.45 3.35
CA GLN A 141 -11.43 1.48 3.53
C GLN A 141 -10.98 2.83 2.95
N GLN A 142 -9.76 3.28 3.29
CA GLN A 142 -9.19 4.54 2.79
C GLN A 142 -9.03 4.52 1.26
N ALA A 143 -8.64 3.38 0.67
CA ALA A 143 -8.51 3.22 -0.77
C ALA A 143 -9.85 3.39 -1.51
N VAL A 144 -10.94 2.83 -0.96
CA VAL A 144 -12.29 3.01 -1.52
C VAL A 144 -12.79 4.44 -1.37
N ILE A 145 -12.52 5.07 -0.22
CA ILE A 145 -12.86 6.48 0.02
C ILE A 145 -12.16 7.40 -0.99
N LEU A 146 -10.87 7.20 -1.21
CA LEU A 146 -10.08 8.01 -2.15
C LEU A 146 -10.39 7.68 -3.61
N GLU A 147 -10.81 6.45 -3.92
CA GLU A 147 -11.35 6.12 -5.24
C GLU A 147 -12.64 6.91 -5.54
N ALA A 148 -13.47 7.16 -4.52
CA ALA A 148 -14.68 7.98 -4.69
C ALA A 148 -14.37 9.44 -5.05
N ALA A 149 -13.17 9.95 -4.73
CA ALA A 149 -12.72 11.31 -5.06
C ALA A 149 -12.69 11.62 -6.57
N PHE A 150 -12.58 10.59 -7.40
CA PHE A 150 -12.65 10.76 -8.86
C PHE A 150 -14.05 11.12 -9.36
N ASN A 151 -15.10 10.78 -8.62
CA ASN A 151 -16.49 10.93 -9.07
C ASN A 151 -17.33 11.86 -8.16
N GLN A 152 -16.84 12.18 -6.97
CA GLN A 152 -17.52 13.04 -6.00
C GLN A 152 -16.82 14.39 -5.92
N ALA A 153 -17.62 15.48 -5.99
CA ALA A 153 -17.14 16.86 -5.88
C ALA A 153 -16.34 17.11 -4.59
N GLN A 154 -16.72 16.44 -3.50
CA GLN A 154 -16.03 16.47 -2.21
C GLN A 154 -15.92 15.05 -1.67
N ALA A 155 -14.83 14.35 -2.00
CA ALA A 155 -14.53 13.14 -1.25
C ALA A 155 -14.11 13.50 0.17
N PRO A 156 -14.31 12.59 1.14
CA PRO A 156 -14.10 12.88 2.55
C PRO A 156 -12.61 12.73 2.90
N ALA A 157 -11.76 13.45 2.17
CA ALA A 157 -10.31 13.55 2.34
C ALA A 157 -9.90 15.01 2.21
N ALA A 158 -9.06 15.51 3.13
CA ALA A 158 -8.75 16.93 3.25
C ALA A 158 -7.26 17.17 3.45
N VAL A 159 -6.79 18.31 2.96
CA VAL A 159 -5.45 18.82 3.18
C VAL A 159 -5.54 20.16 3.88
N ALA A 160 -4.73 20.35 4.91
CA ALA A 160 -4.64 21.63 5.62
C ALA A 160 -3.19 22.01 5.86
N TYR A 161 -2.86 23.24 5.48
CA TYR A 161 -1.59 23.88 5.83
C TYR A 161 -1.72 24.57 7.18
N ASN A 162 -0.62 24.67 7.91
CA ASN A 162 -0.49 25.55 9.05
C ASN A 162 0.83 26.30 8.88
N LEU A 163 0.76 27.53 8.37
CA LEU A 163 1.91 28.37 8.05
C LEU A 163 1.99 29.51 9.05
N SER A 164 3.18 29.84 9.52
CA SER A 164 3.43 30.99 10.38
C SER A 164 4.24 32.05 9.64
N PHE A 165 3.88 33.32 9.78
CA PHE A 165 4.59 34.45 9.19
C PHE A 165 4.64 35.64 10.15
N THR A 166 5.67 36.46 10.04
CA THR A 166 5.88 37.61 10.92
C THR A 166 5.65 38.93 10.18
N GLY A 167 4.88 39.83 10.79
CA GLY A 167 4.68 41.19 10.29
C GLY A 167 4.73 42.24 11.38
N ILE A 168 4.78 43.52 10.99
CA ILE A 168 4.86 44.66 11.90
C ILE A 168 3.49 45.32 12.00
N THR A 169 3.06 45.71 13.21
CA THR A 169 1.89 46.56 13.37
C THR A 169 2.23 48.04 13.26
N PRO A 170 1.33 48.89 12.73
CA PRO A 170 1.52 50.34 12.72
C PRO A 170 1.75 50.89 14.13
N ALA A 171 2.56 51.94 14.24
CA ALA A 171 2.84 52.60 15.51
C ALA A 171 1.59 53.36 15.99
N LEU A 172 1.06 52.97 17.14
CA LEU A 172 -0.06 53.64 17.79
C LEU A 172 0.46 54.39 19.02
N LYS A 173 0.10 55.68 19.14
CA LYS A 173 0.31 56.46 20.36
C LYS A 173 -0.95 56.44 21.21
N VAL A 174 -0.97 55.54 22.19
CA VAL A 174 -2.10 55.37 23.10
C VAL A 174 -1.64 55.75 24.50
N GLU A 175 -2.35 56.73 25.08
CA GLU A 175 -2.33 57.09 26.48
C GLU A 175 -3.47 56.37 27.19
N VAL A 176 -3.14 55.42 28.05
CA VAL A 176 -4.13 54.78 28.92
C VAL A 176 -3.93 55.31 30.32
N GLU A 177 -5.02 55.76 30.94
CA GLU A 177 -5.09 56.10 32.36
C GLU A 177 -6.10 55.17 33.02
N ALA A 178 -5.67 54.40 34.02
CA ALA A 178 -6.54 53.45 34.70
C ALA A 178 -6.35 53.44 36.21
N GLN A 179 -7.47 53.35 36.95
CA GLN A 179 -7.46 53.18 38.41
C GLN A 179 -7.32 51.71 38.79
N PHE A 180 -6.16 51.35 39.31
CA PHE A 180 -5.77 49.96 39.57
C PHE A 180 -6.73 49.19 40.50
N ASP A 181 -7.16 49.83 41.61
CA ASP A 181 -8.07 49.22 42.59
C ASP A 181 -9.45 48.91 41.98
N SER A 182 -9.94 49.79 41.11
CA SER A 182 -11.23 49.59 40.45
C SER A 182 -11.18 48.50 39.38
N LEU A 183 -10.10 48.45 38.59
CA LEU A 183 -9.84 47.36 37.64
C LEU A 183 -9.82 46.02 38.36
N TYR A 184 -9.03 45.90 39.43
CA TYR A 184 -8.92 44.67 40.20
C TYR A 184 -10.26 44.20 40.77
N LYS A 185 -10.99 45.10 41.46
CA LYS A 185 -12.29 44.76 42.07
C LYS A 185 -13.30 44.28 41.05
N GLU A 186 -13.39 44.93 39.89
CA GLU A 186 -14.36 44.55 38.86
C GLU A 186 -14.00 43.23 38.17
N PHE A 187 -12.71 42.96 37.95
CA PHE A 187 -12.26 41.67 37.43
C PHE A 187 -12.45 40.53 38.46
N ASP A 188 -12.12 40.75 39.74
CA ASP A 188 -12.37 39.78 40.81
C ASP A 188 -13.88 39.53 41.01
N LEU A 189 -14.72 40.56 40.97
CA LEU A 189 -16.19 40.43 41.04
C LEU A 189 -16.77 39.63 39.86
N LYS A 190 -16.21 39.78 38.66
CA LYS A 190 -16.71 39.11 37.45
C LYS A 190 -16.16 37.70 37.24
N PHE A 191 -14.94 37.42 37.71
CA PHE A 191 -14.24 36.18 37.39
C PHE A 191 -13.73 35.39 38.61
N GLY A 192 -13.70 35.97 39.81
CA GLY A 192 -13.21 35.35 41.05
C GLY A 192 -11.67 35.28 41.16
N ALA A 193 -11.17 34.84 42.32
CA ALA A 193 -9.74 34.86 42.67
C ALA A 193 -8.83 33.88 41.91
N ASN A 194 -9.40 32.91 41.17
CA ASN A 194 -8.66 31.93 40.36
C ASN A 194 -9.36 31.78 39.00
N ILE A 195 -8.71 32.27 37.94
CA ILE A 195 -9.24 32.20 36.58
C ILE A 195 -8.52 31.08 35.82
N PRO A 196 -9.13 29.90 35.64
CA PRO A 196 -8.60 28.90 34.73
C PRO A 196 -8.77 29.40 33.29
N ILE A 197 -7.68 29.72 32.61
CA ILE A 197 -7.72 30.14 31.19
C ILE A 197 -7.33 28.93 30.32
N PRO A 198 -8.21 28.41 29.46
CA PRO A 198 -7.80 27.46 28.45
C PRO A 198 -6.68 28.02 27.56
N VAL A 199 -5.84 27.15 27.00
CA VAL A 199 -4.72 27.55 26.12
C VAL A 199 -5.22 28.48 24.98
N GLU A 200 -6.53 28.46 24.70
CA GLU A 200 -7.28 29.51 24.02
C GLU A 200 -8.41 30.07 24.91
N THR A 201 -8.36 31.37 25.22
CA THR A 201 -9.39 32.12 25.97
C THR A 201 -10.80 31.96 25.35
N PRO A 202 -11.80 31.38 26.05
CA PRO A 202 -13.14 31.18 25.51
C PRO A 202 -13.84 32.52 25.21
N ALA A 203 -14.69 32.58 24.20
CA ALA A 203 -15.41 33.80 23.82
C ALA A 203 -16.22 34.43 24.99
N SER A 204 -16.69 33.63 25.95
CA SER A 204 -17.34 34.09 27.17
C SER A 204 -16.40 34.86 28.12
N PHE A 205 -15.11 34.50 28.15
CA PHE A 205 -14.09 35.27 28.85
C PHE A 205 -13.96 36.65 28.21
N TRP A 206 -13.84 36.71 26.88
CA TRP A 206 -13.77 37.99 26.15
C TRP A 206 -15.04 38.82 26.28
N LEU A 207 -16.23 38.22 26.28
CA LEU A 207 -17.50 38.93 26.53
C LEU A 207 -17.58 39.49 27.96
N GLY A 208 -17.14 38.72 28.96
CA GLY A 208 -17.03 39.19 30.34
C GLY A 208 -15.98 40.29 30.49
N PHE A 209 -14.84 40.12 29.82
CA PHE A 209 -13.70 41.04 29.83
C PHE A 209 -14.14 42.37 29.20
N ASP A 210 -14.79 42.31 28.05
CA ASP A 210 -15.39 43.45 27.37
C ASP A 210 -16.46 44.11 28.21
N SER A 211 -17.25 43.35 28.96
CA SER A 211 -18.23 43.91 29.90
C SER A 211 -17.55 44.67 31.04
N VAL A 212 -16.45 44.16 31.60
CA VAL A 212 -15.65 44.86 32.63
C VAL A 212 -15.02 46.11 32.06
N ILE A 213 -14.36 46.02 30.91
CA ILE A 213 -13.71 47.15 30.24
C ILE A 213 -14.74 48.23 29.89
N LYS A 214 -15.89 47.87 29.33
CA LYS A 214 -16.98 48.82 29.05
C LYS A 214 -17.50 49.50 30.31
N LYS A 215 -17.68 48.76 31.41
CA LYS A 215 -18.12 49.31 32.70
C LYS A 215 -17.09 50.30 33.26
N LEU A 216 -15.80 49.94 33.23
CA LEU A 216 -14.73 50.82 33.70
C LEU A 216 -14.56 52.08 32.83
N GLN A 217 -14.83 51.99 31.53
CA GLN A 217 -14.88 53.15 30.63
C GLN A 217 -16.08 54.05 30.93
N GLN A 218 -17.27 53.48 31.17
CA GLN A 218 -18.48 54.23 31.55
C GLN A 218 -18.29 54.96 32.89
N ASP A 219 -17.65 54.31 33.85
CA ASP A 219 -17.38 54.87 35.18
C ASP A 219 -16.18 55.84 35.19
N GLN A 220 -15.56 56.12 34.03
CA GLN A 220 -14.34 56.93 33.88
C GLN A 220 -13.14 56.43 34.71
N LYS A 221 -13.14 55.15 35.08
CA LYS A 221 -12.06 54.48 35.83
C LYS A 221 -10.99 53.86 34.92
N LEU A 222 -11.29 53.76 33.62
CA LEU A 222 -10.37 53.45 32.53
C LEU A 222 -10.60 54.47 31.40
N VAL A 223 -9.65 55.38 31.21
CA VAL A 223 -9.68 56.39 30.15
C VAL A 223 -8.60 56.04 29.13
N ILE A 224 -8.99 55.85 27.88
CA ILE A 224 -8.08 55.57 26.76
C ILE A 224 -8.10 56.77 25.83
N LYS A 225 -6.98 57.48 25.71
CA LYS A 225 -6.77 58.60 24.79
C LYS A 225 -5.78 58.15 23.70
N VAL A 226 -6.13 58.35 22.44
CA VAL A 226 -5.22 58.13 21.31
C VAL A 226 -4.73 59.51 20.89
N THR A 227 -3.46 59.83 21.15
CA THR A 227 -2.93 61.22 21.06
C THR A 227 -2.28 61.57 19.73
N GLU A 228 -1.88 60.60 18.91
CA GLU A 228 -1.45 60.80 17.53
C GLU A 228 -2.10 59.76 16.63
N SER A 229 -2.93 60.23 15.70
CA SER A 229 -3.49 59.48 14.58
C SER A 229 -2.81 60.01 13.32
N MET A 230 -2.41 59.13 12.39
CA MET A 230 -2.01 59.62 11.07
C MET A 230 -3.25 60.15 10.36
N PRO A 231 -3.18 61.26 9.61
CA PRO A 231 -4.35 61.87 8.99
C PRO A 231 -4.96 60.90 7.98
N SER A 232 -6.02 60.18 8.36
CA SER A 232 -6.74 59.29 7.46
C SER A 232 -8.20 59.09 7.89
N GLU A 233 -9.05 58.69 6.95
CA GLU A 233 -10.49 58.43 7.13
C GLU A 233 -10.79 57.20 8.03
N GLU A 234 -9.78 56.61 8.69
CA GLU A 234 -9.88 55.35 9.46
C GLU A 234 -9.80 55.52 10.99
N GLU A 235 -10.02 56.72 11.55
CA GLU A 235 -9.95 56.98 13.00
C GLU A 235 -10.76 55.99 13.87
N ALA A 236 -11.89 55.48 13.35
CA ALA A 236 -12.72 54.51 14.07
C ALA A 236 -12.05 53.13 14.19
N LYS A 237 -11.36 52.66 13.13
CA LYS A 237 -10.62 51.39 13.13
C LYS A 237 -9.36 51.50 13.99
N GLU A 238 -8.70 52.65 13.97
CA GLU A 238 -7.54 52.91 14.82
C GLU A 238 -7.90 52.89 16.31
N LYS A 239 -9.05 53.46 16.68
CA LYS A 239 -9.59 53.36 18.05
C LYS A 239 -9.89 51.92 18.45
N GLU A 240 -10.42 51.11 17.54
CA GLU A 240 -10.67 49.68 17.79
C GLU A 240 -9.36 48.89 17.96
N TRP A 241 -8.33 49.16 17.15
CA TRP A 241 -7.01 48.55 17.30
C TRP A 241 -6.31 48.98 18.60
N ALA A 242 -6.37 50.27 18.94
CA ALA A 242 -5.87 50.79 20.21
C ALA A 242 -6.58 50.11 21.39
N LEU A 243 -7.91 49.99 21.32
CA LEU A 243 -8.68 49.30 22.34
C LEU A 243 -8.25 47.84 22.48
N GLN A 244 -8.13 47.11 21.37
CA GLN A 244 -7.68 45.70 21.39
C GLN A 244 -6.27 45.54 21.97
N PHE A 245 -5.34 46.44 21.61
CA PHE A 245 -4.00 46.45 22.17
C PHE A 245 -4.00 46.70 23.68
N VAL A 246 -4.77 47.68 24.15
CA VAL A 246 -4.90 47.99 25.58
C VAL A 246 -5.49 46.80 26.34
N LYS A 247 -6.48 46.09 25.76
CA LYS A 247 -7.01 44.85 26.35
C LYS A 247 -5.91 43.79 26.52
N GLU A 248 -5.09 43.56 25.49
CA GLU A 248 -3.98 42.60 25.54
C GLU A 248 -2.91 42.98 26.57
N GLU A 249 -2.57 44.27 26.69
CA GLU A 249 -1.55 44.74 27.66
C GLU A 249 -2.07 44.78 29.10
N ILE A 250 -3.35 45.08 29.32
CA ILE A 250 -4.01 44.87 30.62
C ILE A 250 -3.96 43.36 30.95
N LEU A 251 -4.24 42.49 29.99
CA LEU A 251 -4.18 41.06 30.24
C LEU A 251 -2.76 40.58 30.61
N LYS A 252 -1.71 41.07 29.94
CA LYS A 252 -0.31 40.72 30.28
C LYS A 252 0.18 41.33 31.59
N SER A 253 -0.25 42.55 31.91
CA SER A 253 0.25 43.29 33.08
C SER A 253 -0.42 42.84 34.38
N PHE A 254 -1.69 42.43 34.31
CA PHE A 254 -2.49 42.08 35.49
C PHE A 254 -2.56 40.58 35.76
N PHE A 255 -2.23 39.73 34.78
CA PHE A 255 -2.29 38.27 34.93
C PHE A 255 -0.92 37.63 34.64
N SER A 256 -0.38 36.84 35.59
CA SER A 256 0.87 36.09 35.41
C SER A 256 0.61 34.61 35.17
N ALA A 257 1.14 34.05 34.08
CA ALA A 257 0.99 32.64 33.76
C ALA A 257 1.88 31.80 34.68
N SER A 258 1.28 30.93 35.51
CA SER A 258 2.00 29.89 36.24
C SER A 258 1.64 28.52 35.66
N LEU A 259 2.63 27.84 35.08
CA LEU A 259 2.47 26.47 34.62
C LEU A 259 2.57 25.54 35.82
N LYS A 260 1.42 25.06 36.33
CA LYS A 260 1.38 23.80 37.06
C LYS A 260 0.77 22.75 36.14
N LEU A 261 1.50 21.68 35.88
CA LEU A 261 0.96 20.46 35.29
C LEU A 261 -0.10 19.92 36.26
N ASN A 262 -1.36 19.91 35.82
CA ASN A 262 -2.38 19.09 36.47
C ASN A 262 -2.12 17.65 36.02
N ASP A 263 -1.77 16.78 36.98
CA ASP A 263 -1.43 15.36 36.77
C ASP A 263 -2.65 14.47 36.49
N ASP A 264 -3.86 15.03 36.39
CA ASP A 264 -5.06 14.26 36.10
C ASP A 264 -5.56 14.51 34.67
N SER A 265 -5.59 13.41 33.91
CA SER A 265 -6.07 13.23 32.54
C SER A 265 -7.26 14.13 32.20
N ASN A 266 -7.02 15.17 31.41
CA ASN A 266 -8.08 16.05 30.90
C ASN A 266 -8.26 15.82 29.39
N THR A 267 -9.35 15.16 29.02
CA THR A 267 -9.74 14.71 27.66
C THR A 267 -10.10 15.83 26.67
N GLN A 268 -9.54 17.03 26.82
CA GLN A 268 -10.04 18.25 26.15
C GLN A 268 -8.99 19.05 25.37
N ALA A 269 -7.79 18.52 25.18
CA ALA A 269 -6.83 19.09 24.23
C ALA A 269 -7.20 18.67 22.79
N LYS A 270 -8.09 19.45 22.15
CA LYS A 270 -8.38 19.30 20.72
C LYS A 270 -7.33 20.04 19.88
N SER A 271 -6.79 19.34 18.91
CA SER A 271 -5.78 19.81 17.95
C SER A 271 -6.45 20.50 16.75
N ALA A 272 -5.69 21.22 15.92
CA ALA A 272 -6.21 21.86 14.69
C ALA A 272 -6.90 20.88 13.72
N SER A 273 -6.64 19.58 13.83
CA SER A 273 -7.37 18.54 13.09
C SER A 273 -8.80 18.30 13.60
N ASP A 274 -9.07 18.58 14.88
CA ASP A 274 -10.38 18.37 15.49
C ASP A 274 -11.37 19.52 15.17
N SER A 275 -10.89 20.71 14.83
CA SER A 275 -11.72 21.86 14.42
C SER A 275 -12.16 21.78 12.94
N ILE A 276 -11.33 21.21 12.07
CA ILE A 276 -11.66 20.91 10.67
C ILE A 276 -12.80 19.88 10.62
N LEU A 277 -12.75 18.90 11.52
CA LEU A 277 -13.75 17.84 11.69
C LEU A 277 -15.11 18.37 12.17
N ASP A 278 -15.13 19.30 13.12
CA ASP A 278 -16.37 19.91 13.62
C ASP A 278 -17.05 20.80 12.55
N SER A 279 -16.27 21.44 11.67
CA SER A 279 -16.77 22.24 10.53
C SER A 279 -17.45 21.38 9.44
N LEU A 280 -16.98 20.15 9.27
CA LEU A 280 -17.52 19.15 8.33
C LEU A 280 -18.85 18.53 8.79
N ILE A 281 -19.01 18.38 10.11
CA ILE A 281 -20.25 17.87 10.72
C ILE A 281 -21.37 18.91 10.64
N SER A 282 -21.02 20.20 10.65
CA SER A 282 -21.98 21.31 10.66
C SER A 282 -22.51 21.69 9.27
N SER A 283 -21.81 21.37 8.18
CA SER A 283 -22.27 21.63 6.80
C SER A 283 -23.37 20.70 6.28
N ASN A 284 -23.70 19.62 7.01
CA ASN A 284 -24.73 18.64 6.63
C ASN A 284 -26.11 18.86 7.26
N LYS A 285 -26.34 19.96 7.99
CA LYS A 285 -27.64 20.30 8.57
C LYS A 285 -28.28 21.49 7.86
N LYS A 286 -29.44 21.27 7.22
CA LYS A 286 -30.34 22.34 6.78
C LYS A 286 -30.97 23.04 7.99
N GLU A 287 -31.22 24.33 7.78
CA GLU A 287 -31.78 25.34 8.68
C GLU A 287 -32.88 24.84 9.64
N GLY A 288 -32.74 25.22 10.91
CA GLY A 288 -33.77 25.12 11.92
C GLY A 288 -33.22 24.92 13.32
N GLU A 289 -33.46 25.92 14.18
CA GLU A 289 -33.34 25.94 15.64
C GLU A 289 -32.00 26.38 16.28
N GLU A 290 -32.10 27.55 16.94
CA GLU A 290 -31.23 28.00 18.02
C GLU A 290 -31.21 26.97 19.17
N GLY A 291 -30.02 26.69 19.72
CA GLY A 291 -29.87 25.85 20.90
C GLY A 291 -28.41 25.70 21.31
N GLY A 292 -28.02 26.35 22.41
CA GLY A 292 -26.62 26.55 22.75
C GLY A 292 -25.83 25.35 23.29
N LYS A 293 -24.51 25.58 23.28
CA LYS A 293 -23.45 25.15 24.23
C LYS A 293 -22.71 23.82 24.00
N GLY A 294 -21.39 23.98 23.86
CA GLY A 294 -20.43 23.26 24.72
C GLY A 294 -19.35 22.46 23.99
N GLY A 295 -18.27 23.12 23.55
CA GLY A 295 -17.00 22.47 23.19
C GLY A 295 -15.91 22.87 24.19
N LEU A 296 -15.34 21.91 24.91
CA LEU A 296 -14.31 22.14 25.93
C LEU A 296 -12.89 22.02 25.37
N PHE A 297 -12.00 22.89 25.86
CA PHE A 297 -10.58 23.07 25.49
C PHE A 297 -9.67 22.87 26.74
N PRO A 298 -8.37 22.55 26.60
CA PRO A 298 -7.51 22.23 27.74
C PRO A 298 -7.11 23.49 28.52
N SER A 299 -7.03 23.40 29.86
CA SER A 299 -6.82 24.52 30.79
C SER A 299 -5.36 24.73 31.24
N ALA A 300 -4.90 25.99 31.21
CA ALA A 300 -3.69 26.48 31.90
C ALA A 300 -4.10 27.61 32.87
N SER A 301 -3.93 27.44 34.19
CA SER A 301 -4.38 28.46 35.14
C SER A 301 -3.46 29.69 35.14
N LEU A 302 -4.02 30.90 35.04
CA LEU A 302 -3.33 32.15 35.37
C LEU A 302 -3.66 32.50 36.84
N GLU A 303 -2.63 32.71 37.65
CA GLU A 303 -2.79 33.19 39.01
C GLU A 303 -2.69 34.72 38.99
N ILE A 304 -3.67 35.39 39.59
CA ILE A 304 -3.70 36.86 39.68
C ILE A 304 -2.53 37.28 40.57
N LYS A 305 -1.65 38.14 40.05
CA LYS A 305 -0.52 38.65 40.84
C LYS A 305 -1.08 39.54 41.95
N LEU A 306 -1.12 39.01 43.17
CA LEU A 306 -1.45 39.74 44.39
C LEU A 306 -0.37 40.80 44.67
N VAL A 307 -0.46 41.94 43.98
CA VAL A 307 0.28 43.13 44.37
C VAL A 307 -0.38 43.62 45.65
N ARG A 308 0.33 43.53 46.78
CA ARG A 308 -0.11 44.12 48.06
C ARG A 308 -0.51 45.58 47.81
N ILE A 309 -1.81 45.84 47.96
CA ILE A 309 -2.42 47.14 47.68
C ILE A 309 -2.15 48.05 48.88
N GLU A 310 -1.07 48.83 48.80
CA GLU A 310 -0.92 50.04 49.63
C GLU A 310 -0.75 51.32 48.80
N GLU A 311 -0.66 51.22 47.46
CA GLU A 311 -0.47 52.38 46.60
C GLU A 311 -1.48 52.43 45.45
N THR A 312 -2.31 53.49 45.44
CA THR A 312 -3.17 53.86 44.32
C THR A 312 -2.30 54.31 43.15
N LYS A 313 -1.92 53.39 42.26
CA LYS A 313 -1.12 53.73 41.07
C LYS A 313 -2.02 54.05 39.88
N SER A 314 -1.90 55.28 39.36
CA SER A 314 -2.35 55.63 38.01
C SER A 314 -1.38 55.01 37.02
N LEU A 315 -1.84 54.07 36.20
CA LEU A 315 -1.01 53.47 35.17
C LEU A 315 -1.08 54.38 33.95
N ASN A 316 0.00 55.12 33.67
CA ASN A 316 0.13 55.93 32.45
C ASN A 316 1.09 55.22 31.50
N PHE A 317 0.56 54.59 30.46
CA PHE A 317 1.40 54.08 29.37
C PHE A 317 1.43 55.08 28.23
N ASN A 318 2.61 55.55 27.88
CA ASN A 318 2.89 56.17 26.59
C ASN A 318 3.52 55.10 25.72
N TYR A 319 2.73 54.48 24.86
CA TYR A 319 3.26 53.49 23.91
C TYR A 319 3.50 54.18 22.57
N THR A 320 4.69 54.01 22.00
CA THR A 320 4.99 54.38 20.60
C THR A 320 5.90 53.28 20.10
N SER A 321 5.31 52.19 19.59
CA SER A 321 6.11 51.05 19.18
C SER A 321 5.40 50.26 18.09
N SER A 322 6.07 50.15 16.95
CA SER A 322 5.85 49.12 15.95
C SER A 322 6.36 47.79 16.52
N LYS A 323 5.50 46.77 16.61
CA LYS A 323 5.87 45.45 17.15
C LYS A 323 5.78 44.39 16.07
N ALA A 324 6.80 43.53 16.00
CA ALA A 324 6.75 42.31 15.20
C ALA A 324 5.80 41.31 15.87
N LEU A 325 4.78 40.86 15.15
CA LEU A 325 3.82 39.84 15.57
C LEU A 325 3.87 38.66 14.60
N SER A 326 3.89 37.46 15.15
CA SER A 326 3.68 36.22 14.39
C SER A 326 2.17 36.02 14.17
N GLN A 327 1.80 35.69 12.94
CA GLN A 327 0.45 35.34 12.51
C GLN A 327 0.43 33.93 11.93
N SER A 328 -0.75 33.30 11.91
CA SER A 328 -0.96 31.97 11.31
C SER A 328 -1.86 32.08 10.08
N ALA A 329 -1.53 31.32 9.04
CA ALA A 329 -2.32 31.12 7.84
C ALA A 329 -2.62 29.62 7.66
N VAL A 330 -3.89 29.29 7.51
CA VAL A 330 -4.37 27.89 7.49
C VAL A 330 -5.21 27.62 6.23
N PRO A 331 -4.62 27.70 5.01
CA PRO A 331 -5.36 27.36 3.81
C PRO A 331 -5.67 25.86 3.79
N GLN A 332 -6.91 25.52 3.42
CA GLN A 332 -7.44 24.16 3.50
C GLN A 332 -8.36 23.85 2.32
N ASN A 333 -8.38 22.59 1.88
CA ASN A 333 -9.28 22.14 0.83
C ASN A 333 -9.51 20.62 0.83
N PHE A 334 -10.58 20.17 0.16
CA PHE A 334 -10.90 18.75 0.01
C PHE A 334 -10.28 18.16 -1.25
N ILE A 335 -9.81 16.92 -1.20
CA ILE A 335 -9.42 16.19 -2.40
C ILE A 335 -10.68 15.59 -3.02
N GLY A 336 -11.41 16.36 -3.81
CA GLY A 336 -12.55 15.91 -4.61
C GLY A 336 -12.34 16.16 -6.11
N SER A 337 -13.31 15.76 -6.94
CA SER A 337 -13.21 15.85 -8.41
C SER A 337 -12.92 17.28 -8.89
N ASP A 338 -13.41 18.28 -8.15
CA ASP A 338 -13.29 19.69 -8.47
C ASP A 338 -11.87 20.24 -8.32
N ILE A 339 -11.01 19.55 -7.57
CA ILE A 339 -9.62 19.95 -7.30
C ILE A 339 -8.63 18.96 -7.91
N LEU A 340 -9.03 17.69 -8.03
CA LEU A 340 -8.24 16.64 -8.66
C LEU A 340 -8.09 16.88 -10.17
N HIS A 341 -9.15 17.32 -10.85
CA HIS A 341 -9.20 17.49 -12.31
C HIS A 341 -8.65 16.28 -13.11
N ALA A 342 -8.76 15.07 -12.55
CA ALA A 342 -8.26 13.84 -13.16
C ALA A 342 -9.41 12.85 -13.41
N GLN A 343 -9.33 12.14 -14.53
CA GLN A 343 -10.23 11.02 -14.81
C GLN A 343 -9.70 9.74 -14.12
N LYS A 344 -10.61 8.82 -13.79
CA LYS A 344 -10.30 7.50 -13.21
C LYS A 344 -9.69 6.55 -14.26
N VAL A 345 -8.54 6.93 -14.80
CA VAL A 345 -7.78 6.19 -15.81
C VAL A 345 -6.29 6.34 -15.52
N ALA A 346 -5.46 5.50 -16.13
CA ALA A 346 -4.01 5.65 -16.07
C ALA A 346 -3.58 7.02 -16.64
N PRO A 347 -2.61 7.73 -16.03
CA PRO A 347 -1.77 7.30 -14.91
C PRO A 347 -2.35 7.59 -13.50
N TYR A 348 -3.51 8.24 -13.39
CA TYR A 348 -4.04 8.74 -12.12
C TYR A 348 -4.70 7.65 -11.26
N PHE A 349 -5.27 6.63 -11.90
CA PHE A 349 -5.84 5.47 -11.22
C PHE A 349 -5.37 4.18 -11.87
N ILE A 350 -4.82 3.27 -11.06
CA ILE A 350 -4.38 1.94 -11.50
C ILE A 350 -4.95 0.91 -10.54
N GLU A 351 -5.64 -0.10 -11.05
CA GLU A 351 -6.09 -1.25 -10.27
C GLU A 351 -5.20 -2.46 -10.56
N VAL A 352 -4.64 -3.06 -9.51
CA VAL A 352 -3.72 -4.20 -9.59
C VAL A 352 -4.31 -5.37 -8.82
N ASN A 353 -4.50 -6.50 -9.50
CA ASN A 353 -4.87 -7.73 -8.82
C ASN A 353 -3.60 -8.43 -8.31
N VAL A 354 -3.45 -8.55 -7.00
CA VAL A 354 -2.29 -9.22 -6.38
C VAL A 354 -2.43 -10.74 -6.32
N ASN A 355 -3.58 -11.30 -6.70
CA ASN A 355 -3.75 -12.72 -7.01
C ASN A 355 -3.27 -13.08 -8.44
N ASP A 356 -2.51 -12.19 -9.08
CA ASP A 356 -1.93 -12.43 -10.41
C ASP A 356 -1.29 -13.83 -10.48
N PRO A 357 -1.48 -14.61 -11.56
CA PRO A 357 -0.83 -15.90 -11.75
C PRO A 357 0.67 -15.90 -11.48
N PHE A 358 1.35 -14.76 -11.67
CA PHE A 358 2.73 -14.54 -11.27
C PHE A 358 3.03 -14.93 -9.81
N PHE A 359 2.12 -14.62 -8.88
CA PHE A 359 2.27 -14.93 -7.45
C PHE A 359 1.74 -16.32 -7.09
N GLN A 360 0.96 -16.96 -7.97
CA GLN A 360 0.41 -18.30 -7.72
C GLN A 360 1.49 -19.37 -7.90
N LYS A 361 1.60 -20.26 -6.92
CA LYS A 361 2.48 -21.44 -6.98
C LYS A 361 1.64 -22.70 -7.09
N ILE A 362 2.15 -23.65 -7.86
CA ILE A 362 1.63 -25.00 -8.00
C ILE A 362 2.63 -25.94 -7.35
N ASP A 363 2.19 -26.80 -6.44
CA ASP A 363 3.01 -27.87 -5.91
C ASP A 363 2.97 -29.06 -6.88
N PHE A 364 4.04 -29.24 -7.65
CA PHE A 364 4.19 -30.36 -8.56
C PHE A 364 4.96 -31.49 -7.88
N THR A 365 4.46 -32.71 -7.99
CA THR A 365 5.09 -33.91 -7.44
C THR A 365 5.31 -34.95 -8.53
N VAL A 366 6.53 -35.49 -8.57
CA VAL A 366 6.90 -36.64 -9.38
C VAL A 366 7.19 -37.81 -8.44
N LEU A 367 6.49 -38.91 -8.63
CA LEU A 367 6.78 -40.20 -8.01
C LEU A 367 7.66 -40.99 -8.99
N GLY A 368 8.77 -41.51 -8.47
CA GLY A 368 9.63 -42.45 -9.19
C GLY A 368 8.91 -43.78 -9.42
N PRO A 369 9.47 -44.65 -10.26
CA PRO A 369 8.94 -46.00 -10.43
C PRO A 369 8.98 -46.79 -9.13
N ASP A 370 8.05 -47.71 -8.99
CA ASP A 370 8.16 -48.82 -8.05
C ASP A 370 8.72 -50.06 -8.77
N SER A 371 9.10 -51.10 -8.02
CA SER A 371 9.51 -52.39 -8.59
C SER A 371 10.76 -52.31 -9.49
N PHE A 372 11.78 -51.52 -9.09
CA PHE A 372 13.04 -51.39 -9.85
C PHE A 372 13.70 -52.74 -10.15
N GLU A 373 13.74 -53.65 -9.19
CA GLU A 373 14.32 -54.99 -9.38
C GLU A 373 13.48 -55.86 -10.32
N GLU A 374 12.16 -55.88 -10.14
CA GLU A 374 11.24 -56.69 -10.94
C GLU A 374 11.29 -56.31 -12.43
N TYR A 375 11.27 -55.02 -12.73
CA TYR A 375 11.34 -54.48 -14.09
C TYR A 375 12.78 -54.34 -14.62
N GLY A 376 13.79 -54.62 -13.80
CA GLY A 376 15.19 -54.47 -14.17
C GLY A 376 15.59 -53.02 -14.46
N ILE A 377 14.96 -52.05 -13.81
CA ILE A 377 15.26 -50.62 -13.95
C ILE A 377 16.61 -50.35 -13.27
N LYS A 378 17.43 -49.55 -13.93
CA LYS A 378 18.69 -49.01 -13.40
C LYS A 378 18.52 -47.57 -12.92
N ALA A 379 17.80 -46.76 -13.69
CA ALA A 379 17.52 -45.38 -13.36
C ALA A 379 16.26 -44.90 -14.07
N ALA A 380 15.55 -43.95 -13.47
CA ALA A 380 14.46 -43.22 -14.13
C ALA A 380 14.67 -41.72 -13.95
N THR A 381 14.44 -40.97 -15.03
CA THR A 381 14.60 -39.51 -15.08
C THR A 381 13.41 -38.86 -15.76
N PHE A 382 13.18 -37.58 -15.45
CA PHE A 382 12.17 -36.78 -16.13
C PHE A 382 12.72 -35.38 -16.44
N SER A 383 12.14 -34.77 -17.47
CA SER A 383 12.25 -33.34 -17.76
C SER A 383 10.84 -32.76 -17.88
N LEU A 384 10.54 -31.75 -17.09
CA LEU A 384 9.26 -31.07 -17.04
C LEU A 384 9.43 -29.65 -17.60
N THR A 385 8.73 -29.32 -18.68
CA THR A 385 8.68 -27.94 -19.19
C THR A 385 7.32 -27.33 -18.90
N TYR A 386 7.32 -26.18 -18.23
CA TYR A 386 6.13 -25.42 -17.88
C TYR A 386 6.46 -23.94 -17.69
N ASN A 387 5.63 -23.05 -18.22
CA ASN A 387 5.81 -21.60 -18.16
C ASN A 387 7.20 -21.17 -18.66
N GLN A 388 7.62 -21.74 -19.80
CA GLN A 388 8.94 -21.56 -20.44
C GLN A 388 10.15 -21.94 -19.57
N LYS A 389 9.93 -22.60 -18.42
CA LYS A 389 10.99 -23.09 -17.54
C LYS A 389 11.06 -24.61 -17.63
N ILE A 390 12.29 -25.11 -17.56
CA ILE A 390 12.58 -26.54 -17.53
C ILE A 390 12.96 -26.91 -16.10
N TYR A 391 12.36 -28.00 -15.60
CA TYR A 391 12.59 -28.57 -14.29
C TYR A 391 13.07 -30.01 -14.45
N THR A 392 14.20 -30.33 -13.84
CA THR A 392 14.81 -31.66 -13.81
C THR A 392 15.21 -32.00 -12.38
N ALA A 393 15.51 -33.28 -12.15
CA ALA A 393 15.99 -33.78 -10.86
C ALA A 393 17.13 -34.80 -11.07
N GLU A 394 17.77 -35.17 -9.95
CA GLU A 394 18.64 -36.34 -9.94
C GLU A 394 17.83 -37.61 -10.30
N PRO A 395 18.46 -38.59 -10.98
CA PRO A 395 17.79 -39.83 -11.34
C PRO A 395 17.25 -40.58 -10.11
N PHE A 396 16.06 -41.14 -10.24
CA PHE A 396 15.56 -42.14 -9.30
C PHE A 396 16.33 -43.45 -9.53
N LEU A 397 16.90 -44.01 -8.46
CA LEU A 397 17.75 -45.21 -8.50
C LEU A 397 17.18 -46.37 -7.69
N ALA A 398 16.07 -46.15 -6.99
CA ALA A 398 15.40 -47.12 -6.14
C ALA A 398 13.90 -46.77 -6.01
N ASP A 399 13.13 -47.71 -5.47
CA ASP A 399 11.71 -47.59 -5.18
C ASP A 399 11.41 -46.40 -4.23
N ASP A 400 10.13 -46.00 -4.14
CA ASP A 400 9.65 -44.90 -3.29
C ASP A 400 10.29 -43.53 -3.57
N GLY A 401 10.94 -43.37 -4.72
CA GLY A 401 11.53 -42.12 -5.16
C GLY A 401 10.48 -41.00 -5.22
N LYS A 402 10.79 -39.84 -4.66
CA LYS A 402 9.89 -38.67 -4.72
C LYS A 402 10.64 -37.38 -4.98
N TRP A 403 10.10 -36.58 -5.88
CA TRP A 403 10.50 -35.20 -6.11
C TRP A 403 9.29 -34.29 -6.02
N SER A 404 9.42 -33.18 -5.28
CA SER A 404 8.37 -32.17 -5.19
C SER A 404 8.96 -30.77 -5.33
N LYS A 405 8.28 -29.90 -6.07
CA LYS A 405 8.70 -28.50 -6.24
C LYS A 405 7.49 -27.59 -6.39
N ALA A 406 7.53 -26.47 -5.67
CA ALA A 406 6.63 -25.35 -5.93
C ALA A 406 7.08 -24.60 -7.19
N ILE A 407 6.26 -24.60 -8.23
CA ILE A 407 6.51 -23.95 -9.53
C ILE A 407 5.54 -22.80 -9.75
N SER A 408 5.97 -21.75 -10.44
CA SER A 408 5.09 -20.60 -10.75
C SER A 408 4.01 -21.01 -11.75
N ARG A 409 2.76 -20.64 -11.49
CA ARG A 409 1.66 -20.85 -12.43
C ARG A 409 1.90 -20.07 -13.73
N SER A 410 1.54 -20.67 -14.86
CA SER A 410 1.57 -19.97 -16.14
C SER A 410 0.49 -18.87 -16.20
N SER A 411 0.79 -17.78 -16.91
CA SER A 411 -0.22 -16.78 -17.28
C SER A 411 -1.25 -17.36 -18.26
N ASN A 412 -0.88 -18.38 -19.04
CA ASN A 412 -1.81 -19.15 -19.86
C ASN A 412 -2.49 -20.22 -18.99
N LYS A 413 -3.79 -20.08 -18.78
CA LYS A 413 -4.59 -20.98 -17.93
C LYS A 413 -4.68 -22.41 -18.47
N ASP A 414 -4.51 -22.60 -19.77
CA ASP A 414 -4.63 -23.87 -20.46
C ASP A 414 -3.28 -24.52 -20.80
N GLU A 415 -2.16 -23.95 -20.32
CA GLU A 415 -0.85 -24.54 -20.53
C GLU A 415 -0.73 -25.90 -19.81
N LEU A 416 -0.41 -26.94 -20.57
CA LEU A 416 -0.16 -28.29 -20.06
C LEU A 416 1.32 -28.47 -19.72
N PHE A 417 1.59 -29.32 -18.74
CA PHE A 417 2.91 -29.81 -18.41
C PHE A 417 3.46 -30.66 -19.56
N GLN A 418 4.56 -30.23 -20.17
CA GLN A 418 5.27 -31.02 -21.17
C GLN A 418 6.30 -31.89 -20.45
N ILE A 419 6.15 -33.21 -20.56
CA ILE A 419 6.94 -34.17 -19.78
C ILE A 419 7.73 -35.03 -20.75
N GLN A 420 9.02 -35.21 -20.48
CA GLN A 420 9.85 -36.18 -21.16
C GLN A 420 10.43 -37.13 -20.12
N SER A 421 9.96 -38.37 -20.12
CA SER A 421 10.42 -39.42 -19.20
C SER A 421 11.46 -40.29 -19.89
N GLU A 422 12.49 -40.69 -19.15
CA GLU A 422 13.47 -41.67 -19.60
C GLU A 422 13.67 -42.75 -18.55
N PHE A 423 13.60 -44.00 -19.00
CA PHE A 423 13.86 -45.18 -18.18
C PHE A 423 15.08 -45.91 -18.74
N VAL A 424 16.09 -46.11 -17.89
CA VAL A 424 17.33 -46.84 -18.20
C VAL A 424 17.28 -48.18 -17.48
N PHE A 425 17.66 -49.25 -18.17
CA PHE A 425 17.53 -50.63 -17.68
C PHE A 425 18.89 -51.29 -17.48
N LYS A 426 18.92 -52.23 -16.53
CA LYS A 426 20.04 -53.15 -16.34
C LYS A 426 20.16 -54.06 -17.57
N SER A 427 21.37 -54.57 -17.82
CA SER A 427 21.62 -55.47 -18.95
C SER A 427 20.82 -56.77 -18.85
N ALA A 428 20.53 -57.42 -19.99
CA ALA A 428 19.84 -58.71 -20.01
C ALA A 428 20.54 -59.81 -19.18
N ALA A 429 21.87 -59.75 -19.06
CA ALA A 429 22.64 -60.68 -18.22
C ALA A 429 22.37 -60.49 -16.71
N SER A 430 22.03 -59.26 -16.30
CA SER A 430 21.78 -58.91 -14.89
C SER A 430 20.31 -58.97 -14.50
N SER A 431 19.39 -58.61 -15.39
CA SER A 431 17.96 -58.52 -15.09
C SER A 431 17.13 -59.66 -15.70
N GLY A 432 17.69 -60.41 -16.64
CA GLY A 432 16.95 -61.39 -17.45
C GLY A 432 16.05 -60.78 -18.53
N TRP A 433 15.81 -59.46 -18.49
CA TRP A 433 14.99 -58.72 -19.44
C TRP A 433 15.75 -58.41 -20.73
N GLU A 434 15.23 -58.88 -21.86
CA GLU A 434 15.67 -58.50 -23.19
C GLU A 434 14.97 -57.21 -23.67
N GLY A 435 15.64 -56.40 -24.50
CA GLY A 435 15.11 -55.14 -25.06
C GLY A 435 16.17 -54.02 -25.12
N ARG A 436 15.78 -52.80 -25.51
CA ARG A 436 16.67 -51.62 -25.43
C ARG A 436 17.12 -51.30 -24.00
N SER A 437 18.31 -50.71 -23.90
CA SER A 437 18.90 -50.24 -22.65
C SER A 437 18.24 -48.98 -22.10
N SER A 438 17.61 -48.16 -22.94
CA SER A 438 16.86 -46.98 -22.51
C SER A 438 15.69 -46.67 -23.43
N TYR A 439 14.68 -46.02 -22.86
CA TYR A 439 13.46 -45.63 -23.55
C TYR A 439 13.10 -44.21 -23.12
N GLN A 440 12.93 -43.33 -24.11
CA GLN A 440 12.56 -41.93 -23.94
C GLN A 440 11.17 -41.70 -24.51
N LEU A 441 10.27 -41.15 -23.70
CA LEU A 441 8.85 -41.08 -24.01
C LEU A 441 8.29 -39.70 -23.63
N PRO A 442 7.82 -38.90 -24.60
CA PRO A 442 7.16 -37.63 -24.33
C PRO A 442 5.70 -37.84 -23.93
N SER A 443 5.19 -37.02 -23.02
CA SER A 443 3.78 -36.97 -22.62
C SER A 443 3.36 -35.55 -22.23
N GLN A 444 2.06 -35.32 -22.12
CA GLN A 444 1.48 -34.07 -21.65
C GLN A 444 0.42 -34.34 -20.60
N SER A 445 0.33 -33.46 -19.61
CA SER A 445 -0.68 -33.59 -18.54
C SER A 445 -1.10 -32.24 -17.98
N ALA A 446 -2.33 -32.17 -17.47
CA ALA A 446 -2.79 -31.07 -16.61
C ALA A 446 -2.61 -31.39 -15.12
N SER A 447 -2.28 -32.65 -14.79
CA SER A 447 -2.10 -33.11 -13.41
C SER A 447 -0.82 -32.54 -12.81
N THR A 448 -0.88 -32.15 -11.55
CA THR A 448 0.28 -31.75 -10.75
C THR A 448 1.00 -32.93 -10.10
N LEU A 449 0.46 -34.14 -10.29
CA LEU A 449 1.05 -35.41 -9.87
C LEU A 449 1.42 -36.22 -11.11
N LEU A 450 2.70 -36.52 -11.26
CA LEU A 450 3.25 -37.41 -12.27
C LEU A 450 3.73 -38.70 -11.60
N ASN A 451 3.23 -39.85 -12.07
CA ASN A 451 3.78 -41.15 -11.70
C ASN A 451 4.67 -41.66 -12.83
N LEU A 452 5.95 -41.90 -12.55
CA LEU A 452 6.89 -42.50 -13.52
C LEU A 452 6.73 -44.02 -13.52
N ASP A 453 5.61 -44.48 -14.06
CA ASP A 453 5.33 -45.90 -14.22
C ASP A 453 5.80 -46.40 -15.61
N PRO A 454 6.80 -47.29 -15.69
CA PRO A 454 7.21 -47.86 -16.96
C PRO A 454 6.12 -48.74 -17.59
N ALA A 455 5.27 -49.40 -16.80
CA ALA A 455 4.21 -50.29 -17.30
C ALA A 455 3.07 -49.54 -18.00
N ALA A 456 2.92 -48.23 -17.71
CA ALA A 456 1.98 -47.38 -18.44
C ALA A 456 2.32 -47.23 -19.93
N MET A 457 3.58 -47.46 -20.31
CA MET A 457 4.09 -47.17 -21.67
C MET A 457 4.86 -48.33 -22.31
N LEU A 458 5.28 -49.30 -21.51
CA LEU A 458 6.06 -50.47 -21.92
C LEU A 458 5.30 -51.74 -21.58
N THR A 459 5.33 -52.70 -22.49
CA THR A 459 4.81 -54.05 -22.25
C THR A 459 5.97 -54.93 -21.79
N PHE A 460 5.75 -55.60 -20.66
CA PHE A 460 6.67 -56.55 -20.04
C PHE A 460 6.17 -57.96 -20.30
N ASN A 461 6.67 -58.61 -21.35
CA ASN A 461 6.23 -59.94 -21.76
C ASN A 461 7.07 -61.02 -21.09
N GLU A 462 6.40 -62.04 -20.55
CA GLU A 462 7.05 -63.22 -19.98
C GLU A 462 6.47 -64.49 -20.60
N ILE A 463 7.33 -65.37 -21.09
CA ILE A 463 6.97 -66.71 -21.58
C ILE A 463 7.65 -67.72 -20.67
N ALA A 464 6.86 -68.47 -19.90
CA ALA A 464 7.33 -69.62 -19.15
C ALA A 464 7.54 -70.82 -20.09
N ILE A 465 8.68 -71.51 -19.95
CA ILE A 465 9.10 -72.64 -20.77
C ILE A 465 9.41 -73.80 -19.82
N PHE A 466 8.65 -74.88 -19.91
CA PHE A 466 8.77 -76.00 -18.99
C PHE A 466 8.37 -77.33 -19.62
N LEU A 467 8.83 -78.43 -19.01
CA LEU A 467 8.48 -79.79 -19.40
C LEU A 467 7.06 -80.14 -18.95
N ASP A 468 6.31 -80.85 -19.79
CA ASP A 468 5.03 -81.44 -19.36
C ASP A 468 5.24 -82.34 -18.14
N ARG A 469 4.27 -82.40 -17.22
CA ARG A 469 4.34 -83.26 -16.03
C ARG A 469 4.53 -84.74 -16.36
N LYS A 470 4.12 -85.17 -17.55
CA LYS A 470 4.27 -86.54 -18.06
C LYS A 470 5.54 -86.76 -18.87
N PHE A 471 6.40 -85.74 -18.99
CA PHE A 471 7.62 -85.82 -19.79
C PHE A 471 8.60 -86.85 -19.20
N SER A 472 9.12 -87.76 -20.03
CA SER A 472 10.08 -88.80 -19.61
C SER A 472 11.37 -88.69 -20.41
N TRP A 473 12.51 -88.71 -19.73
CA TRP A 473 13.84 -88.61 -20.35
C TRP A 473 14.33 -89.91 -21.01
N GLU A 474 13.59 -91.02 -20.89
CA GLU A 474 14.02 -92.35 -21.39
C GLU A 474 14.46 -92.37 -22.86
N ASN A 475 13.86 -91.50 -23.69
CA ASN A 475 14.13 -91.44 -25.13
C ASN A 475 14.90 -90.19 -25.58
N TYR A 476 15.24 -89.26 -24.67
CA TYR A 476 15.80 -87.96 -25.01
C TYR A 476 17.10 -87.70 -24.26
N ASN A 477 18.16 -87.32 -24.98
CA ASN A 477 19.38 -86.79 -24.36
C ASN A 477 19.18 -85.32 -23.96
N GLN A 478 18.49 -84.55 -24.79
CA GLN A 478 18.32 -83.11 -24.60
C GLN A 478 17.10 -82.61 -25.39
N VAL A 479 16.43 -81.58 -24.88
CA VAL A 479 15.43 -80.82 -25.63
C VAL A 479 15.84 -79.35 -25.66
N ILE A 480 15.77 -78.72 -26.83
CA ILE A 480 16.12 -77.30 -27.01
C ILE A 480 14.90 -76.57 -27.53
N VAL A 481 14.45 -75.56 -26.79
CA VAL A 481 13.44 -74.59 -27.28
C VAL A 481 14.18 -73.40 -27.85
N GLU A 482 13.98 -73.14 -29.14
CA GLU A 482 14.52 -71.98 -29.85
C GLU A 482 13.39 -70.96 -30.04
N LEU A 483 13.57 -69.75 -29.53
CA LEU A 483 12.68 -68.61 -29.76
C LEU A 483 13.27 -67.72 -30.86
N ASP A 484 12.46 -67.38 -31.85
CA ASP A 484 12.76 -66.40 -32.90
C ASP A 484 11.83 -65.19 -32.72
N TYR A 485 12.40 -64.01 -32.54
CA TYR A 485 11.62 -62.79 -32.32
C TYR A 485 12.24 -61.59 -33.04
N ILE A 486 11.41 -60.58 -33.29
CA ILE A 486 11.86 -59.29 -33.81
C ILE A 486 12.01 -58.36 -32.61
N ASP A 487 13.21 -57.82 -32.41
CA ASP A 487 13.44 -56.86 -31.35
C ASP A 487 12.86 -55.47 -31.69
N ASP A 488 12.86 -54.58 -30.71
CA ASP A 488 12.38 -53.20 -30.83
C ASP A 488 13.21 -52.33 -31.80
N LYS A 489 14.33 -52.84 -32.32
CA LYS A 489 15.13 -52.25 -33.40
C LYS A 489 14.83 -52.91 -34.75
N LEU A 490 13.75 -53.67 -34.85
CA LEU A 490 13.34 -54.44 -36.03
C LEU A 490 14.40 -55.47 -36.47
N SER A 491 15.26 -55.91 -35.56
CA SER A 491 16.28 -56.92 -35.83
C SER A 491 15.80 -58.29 -35.41
N ARG A 492 15.99 -59.29 -36.27
CA ARG A 492 15.68 -60.68 -35.92
C ARG A 492 16.69 -61.22 -34.91
N LYS A 493 16.19 -61.79 -33.82
CA LYS A 493 16.96 -62.38 -32.73
C LYS A 493 16.50 -63.82 -32.51
N THR A 494 17.44 -64.63 -32.01
CA THR A 494 17.19 -66.03 -31.67
C THR A 494 17.74 -66.32 -30.29
N LYS A 495 16.97 -67.00 -29.44
CA LYS A 495 17.38 -67.41 -28.09
C LYS A 495 17.08 -68.88 -27.85
N LYS A 496 18.04 -69.61 -27.26
CA LYS A 496 17.95 -71.06 -27.05
C LYS A 496 17.85 -71.40 -25.58
N TYR A 497 16.94 -72.31 -25.26
CA TYR A 497 16.67 -72.82 -23.93
C TYR A 497 16.87 -74.34 -23.92
N PRO A 498 18.07 -74.82 -23.56
CA PRO A 498 18.33 -76.26 -23.44
C PRO A 498 17.79 -76.82 -22.12
N PHE A 499 17.21 -78.01 -22.19
CA PHE A 499 16.74 -78.83 -21.09
C PHE A 499 17.41 -80.20 -21.18
N SER A 500 17.84 -80.74 -20.04
CA SER A 500 18.39 -82.09 -19.88
C SER A 500 17.89 -82.69 -18.56
N GLN A 501 18.17 -83.98 -18.32
CA GLN A 501 17.81 -84.63 -17.07
C GLN A 501 18.38 -83.89 -15.84
N ASP A 502 19.60 -83.37 -15.93
CA ASP A 502 20.25 -82.59 -14.86
C ASP A 502 19.86 -81.11 -14.83
N ASN A 503 19.10 -80.63 -15.82
CA ASN A 503 18.70 -79.23 -15.97
C ASN A 503 17.27 -79.15 -16.56
N SER A 504 16.31 -79.62 -15.76
CA SER A 504 14.90 -79.71 -16.11
C SER A 504 14.05 -78.56 -15.56
N ASP A 505 14.66 -77.61 -14.86
CA ASP A 505 13.97 -76.49 -14.23
C ASP A 505 13.28 -75.59 -15.26
N SER A 506 12.13 -75.05 -14.88
CA SER A 506 11.39 -74.07 -15.68
C SER A 506 12.27 -72.86 -16.00
N LYS A 507 12.19 -72.39 -17.23
CA LYS A 507 12.93 -71.21 -17.72
C LYS A 507 11.94 -70.16 -18.16
N THR A 508 12.29 -68.89 -17.99
CA THR A 508 11.44 -67.79 -18.43
C THR A 508 12.17 -66.95 -19.47
N PHE A 509 11.50 -66.66 -20.57
CA PHE A 509 11.91 -65.61 -21.50
C PHE A 509 11.19 -64.33 -21.12
N LYS A 510 11.97 -63.30 -20.78
CA LYS A 510 11.46 -61.96 -20.45
C LYS A 510 11.87 -60.99 -21.54
N TYR A 511 10.90 -60.32 -22.15
CA TYR A 511 11.15 -59.35 -23.21
C TYR A 511 10.31 -58.10 -23.02
N ARG A 512 10.96 -56.94 -23.14
CA ARG A 512 10.33 -55.64 -22.96
C ARG A 512 10.31 -54.85 -24.26
N CYS A 513 9.19 -54.22 -24.55
CA CYS A 513 9.00 -53.38 -25.73
C CYS A 513 8.02 -52.24 -25.49
N PRO A 514 7.97 -51.21 -26.36
CA PRO A 514 6.90 -50.21 -26.33
C PRO A 514 5.52 -50.85 -26.50
N THR A 515 4.54 -50.40 -25.72
CA THR A 515 3.17 -50.96 -25.76
C THR A 515 2.48 -50.75 -27.11
N GLU A 516 2.81 -49.67 -27.82
CA GLU A 516 2.23 -49.37 -29.13
C GLU A 516 2.78 -50.25 -30.27
N THR A 517 3.88 -50.98 -30.03
CA THR A 517 4.49 -51.84 -31.05
C THR A 517 4.06 -53.29 -30.87
N PRO A 518 3.49 -53.94 -31.91
CA PRO A 518 3.18 -55.36 -31.83
C PRO A 518 4.48 -56.17 -31.72
N TRP A 519 4.53 -57.07 -30.75
CA TRP A 519 5.64 -58.02 -30.59
C TRP A 519 5.26 -59.38 -31.18
N VAL A 520 6.22 -60.03 -31.84
CA VAL A 520 6.02 -61.35 -32.45
C VAL A 520 7.16 -62.27 -32.04
N VAL A 521 6.79 -63.39 -31.43
CA VAL A 521 7.69 -64.48 -31.03
C VAL A 521 7.16 -65.78 -31.62
N ASN A 522 8.03 -66.43 -32.38
CA ASN A 522 7.84 -67.79 -32.84
C ASN A 522 8.76 -68.71 -32.06
N TYR A 523 8.39 -69.98 -31.93
CA TYR A 523 9.27 -70.96 -31.29
C TYR A 523 9.33 -72.28 -32.03
N LYS A 524 10.42 -73.00 -31.81
CA LYS A 524 10.67 -74.34 -32.34
C LYS A 524 11.27 -75.22 -31.24
N ILE A 525 10.72 -76.41 -31.06
CA ILE A 525 11.24 -77.42 -30.14
C ILE A 525 12.08 -78.42 -30.93
N THR A 526 13.32 -78.65 -30.50
CA THR A 526 14.23 -79.64 -31.07
C THR A 526 14.54 -80.71 -30.04
N TYR A 527 14.17 -81.95 -30.34
CA TYR A 527 14.40 -83.14 -29.52
C TYR A 527 15.64 -83.88 -30.02
N LEU A 528 16.64 -84.08 -29.16
CA LEU A 528 17.83 -84.89 -29.44
C LEU A 528 17.65 -86.26 -28.79
N LEU A 529 17.45 -87.30 -29.59
CA LEU A 529 17.14 -88.65 -29.13
C LEU A 529 18.41 -89.42 -28.70
N VAL A 530 18.26 -90.43 -27.83
CA VAL A 530 19.38 -91.27 -27.32
C VAL A 530 20.15 -91.97 -28.46
N GLY A 531 19.50 -92.20 -29.61
CA GLY A 531 20.10 -92.79 -30.82
C GLY A 531 20.74 -91.81 -31.82
N GLY A 532 20.83 -90.50 -31.50
CA GLY A 532 21.46 -89.48 -32.35
C GLY A 532 20.54 -88.84 -33.40
N GLU A 533 19.31 -89.32 -33.54
CA GLU A 533 18.29 -88.69 -34.38
C GLU A 533 17.76 -87.38 -33.75
N THR A 534 17.35 -86.43 -34.60
CA THR A 534 16.81 -85.14 -34.16
C THR A 534 15.42 -84.91 -34.74
N VAL A 535 14.44 -84.63 -33.88
CA VAL A 535 13.06 -84.30 -34.27
C VAL A 535 12.78 -82.83 -33.97
N LYS A 536 12.15 -82.11 -34.91
CA LYS A 536 11.79 -80.70 -34.75
C LYS A 536 10.28 -80.52 -34.80
N ARG A 537 9.73 -79.66 -33.95
CA ARG A 537 8.32 -79.24 -33.97
C ARG A 537 8.22 -77.72 -33.91
N ASP A 538 7.49 -77.14 -34.84
CA ASP A 538 7.16 -75.72 -34.83
C ASP A 538 6.02 -75.45 -33.84
N GLY A 539 6.12 -74.31 -33.17
CA GLY A 539 5.16 -73.82 -32.20
C GLY A 539 4.14 -72.84 -32.76
N SER A 540 3.21 -72.41 -31.92
CA SER A 540 2.32 -71.28 -32.20
C SER A 540 3.05 -69.94 -32.00
N GLU A 541 2.58 -68.90 -32.70
CA GLU A 541 3.02 -67.52 -32.49
C GLU A 541 2.52 -67.01 -31.12
N ASN A 542 3.35 -66.19 -30.44
CA ASN A 542 3.05 -65.53 -29.17
C ASN A 542 2.39 -66.43 -28.12
N PRO A 543 3.02 -67.57 -27.76
CA PRO A 543 2.43 -68.47 -26.78
C PRO A 543 2.42 -67.81 -25.38
N PRO A 544 1.35 -67.99 -24.59
CA PRO A 544 1.34 -67.54 -23.20
C PRO A 544 2.30 -68.35 -22.32
N ALA A 545 2.58 -69.60 -22.70
CA ALA A 545 3.60 -70.47 -22.15
C ALA A 545 3.97 -71.56 -23.17
N ILE A 546 5.18 -72.09 -23.08
CA ILE A 546 5.67 -73.20 -23.91
C ILE A 546 5.79 -74.43 -23.03
N VAL A 547 4.86 -75.37 -23.23
CA VAL A 547 4.90 -76.70 -22.60
C VAL A 547 5.55 -77.66 -23.56
N ILE A 548 6.59 -78.36 -23.10
CA ILE A 548 7.35 -79.32 -23.90
C ILE A 548 6.74 -80.72 -23.70
N PRO A 549 6.02 -81.27 -24.70
CA PRO A 549 5.43 -82.61 -24.58
C PRO A 549 6.44 -83.71 -24.93
N ASN A 550 6.14 -84.96 -24.54
CA ASN A 550 6.77 -86.13 -25.16
C ASN A 550 6.41 -86.19 -26.65
N LEU A 551 7.32 -86.73 -27.47
CA LEU A 551 6.96 -87.19 -28.81
C LEU A 551 5.97 -88.35 -28.65
N ALA A 552 4.83 -88.22 -29.33
CA ALA A 552 3.79 -89.25 -29.42
C ALA A 552 4.24 -90.42 -30.30
#